data_AF-A0A1Q6RPF7-F1
#
_entry.id   AF-A0A1Q6RPF7-F1
#
_cell.length_a   1.000
_cell.length_b   1.000
_cell.length_c   1.000
_cell.angle_alpha   90.00
_cell.angle_beta   90.00
_cell.angle_gamma   90.00
#
_symmetry.space_group_name_H-M   'P 1'
#
loop_
_entity.id
_entity.type
_entity.pdbx_description
1 polymer ?
#
loop_
_entity_poly.entity_id
_entity_poly.type
_entity_poly.pdbx_seq_one_letter_code
_entity_poly.pdbx_strand_id
1 'polypeptide(L)'
;MIESTSLIPLPDGISLLSILQQNLEEKDPGFKEELRQFQTAKAALQTTLKDDSEKSAEEYLSSLESLFASKLLYIAWLGVSWNLDCFRNPVSKLRLLSDYEELHGESFFNTIPQIMAIMKKVSENALLLPHDCCEYVDKISDYYSYLETIGFKLVHYWGFLWGNEFFPKVVPGYAADTVFTAKYMHMLEHDLGIRLADQT
;
A
#
# COMPACT_ATOMS: atom_id res chain seq x y z
N MET A 1 -20.53 31.98 12.31
CA MET A 1 -20.31 31.00 11.22
C MET A 1 -18.99 30.32 11.50
N ILE A 2 -18.97 29.00 11.61
CA ILE A 2 -17.70 28.25 11.64
C ILE A 2 -17.33 28.07 10.17
N GLU A 3 -16.24 28.69 9.74
CA GLU A 3 -15.69 28.43 8.41
C GLU A 3 -15.27 26.96 8.36
N SER A 4 -15.79 26.23 7.36
CA SER A 4 -15.40 24.85 7.11
C SER A 4 -13.96 24.84 6.61
N THR A 5 -13.00 24.69 7.51
CA THR A 5 -11.65 24.27 7.13
C THR A 5 -11.78 22.92 6.43
N SER A 6 -11.49 22.89 5.13
CA SER A 6 -11.44 21.66 4.35
C SER A 6 -10.49 20.68 5.04
N LEU A 7 -11.06 19.60 5.58
CA LEU A 7 -10.30 18.50 6.13
C LEU A 7 -9.53 17.85 4.98
N ILE A 8 -8.26 17.51 5.20
CA ILE A 8 -7.48 16.76 4.22
C ILE A 8 -8.16 15.39 4.10
N PRO A 9 -8.73 15.01 2.94
CA PRO A 9 -9.36 13.72 2.81
C PRO A 9 -8.29 12.63 2.91
N LEU A 10 -8.59 11.54 3.62
CA LEU A 10 -7.81 10.32 3.48
C LEU A 10 -8.18 9.72 2.11
N PRO A 11 -7.21 9.47 1.21
CA PRO A 11 -7.46 8.78 -0.04
C PRO A 11 -7.98 7.37 0.24
N ASP A 12 -8.83 6.86 -0.65
CA ASP A 12 -9.18 5.44 -0.65
C ASP A 12 -7.98 4.57 -1.09
N GLY A 13 -8.12 3.25 -0.95
CA GLY A 13 -7.04 2.31 -1.29
C GLY A 13 -6.58 2.37 -2.75
N ILE A 14 -7.50 2.68 -3.69
CA ILE A 14 -7.18 2.77 -5.13
C ILE A 14 -6.40 4.05 -5.42
N SER A 15 -6.77 5.14 -4.77
CA SER A 15 -6.04 6.40 -4.83
C SER A 15 -4.64 6.25 -4.23
N LEU A 16 -4.50 5.53 -3.11
CA LEU A 16 -3.20 5.19 -2.51
C LEU A 16 -2.34 4.35 -3.46
N LEU A 17 -2.92 3.36 -4.13
CA LEU A 17 -2.23 2.55 -5.13
C LEU A 17 -1.69 3.42 -6.27
N SER A 18 -2.51 4.34 -6.77
CA SER A 18 -2.12 5.25 -7.87
C SER A 18 -0.97 6.17 -7.44
N ILE A 19 -1.05 6.75 -6.24
CA ILE A 19 0.01 7.59 -5.66
C ILE A 19 1.31 6.78 -5.47
N LEU A 20 1.20 5.54 -5.00
CA LEU A 20 2.35 4.65 -4.82
C LEU A 20 3.03 4.37 -6.17
N GLN A 21 2.27 3.96 -7.18
CA GLN A 21 2.80 3.65 -8.52
C GLN A 21 3.50 4.87 -9.14
N GLN A 22 2.90 6.06 -9.03
CA GLN A 22 3.52 7.29 -9.52
C GLN A 22 4.85 7.57 -8.80
N ASN A 23 4.89 7.43 -7.47
CA ASN A 23 6.13 7.64 -6.70
C ASN A 23 7.21 6.63 -7.08
N LEU A 24 6.86 5.36 -7.29
CA LEU A 24 7.80 4.31 -7.69
C LEU A 24 8.35 4.57 -9.10
N GLU A 25 7.51 5.02 -10.05
CA GLU A 25 7.94 5.36 -11.41
C GLU A 25 8.98 6.49 -11.44
N GLU A 26 8.87 7.44 -10.52
CA GLU A 26 9.81 8.55 -10.38
C GLU A 26 11.08 8.17 -9.62
N LYS A 27 10.99 7.32 -8.60
CA LYS A 27 12.03 7.15 -7.57
C LYS A 27 12.70 5.79 -7.54
N ASP A 28 12.05 4.74 -8.03
CA ASP A 28 12.61 3.38 -8.05
C ASP A 28 12.98 2.97 -9.50
N PRO A 29 14.28 2.87 -9.82
CA PRO A 29 14.75 2.41 -11.12
C PRO A 29 14.25 1.00 -11.49
N GLY A 30 14.02 0.12 -10.51
CA GLY A 30 13.54 -1.25 -10.72
C GLY A 30 12.07 -1.33 -11.14
N PHE A 31 11.26 -0.34 -10.76
CA PHE A 31 9.81 -0.39 -10.94
C PHE A 31 9.38 -0.49 -12.40
N LYS A 32 10.11 0.14 -13.32
CA LYS A 32 9.74 0.17 -14.75
C LYS A 32 9.71 -1.22 -15.37
N GLU A 33 10.66 -2.09 -14.99
CA GLU A 33 10.70 -3.45 -15.53
C GLU A 33 9.60 -4.32 -14.91
N GLU A 34 9.36 -4.21 -13.60
CA GLU A 34 8.26 -4.90 -12.92
C GLU A 34 6.90 -4.52 -13.52
N LEU A 35 6.66 -3.22 -13.73
CA LEU A 35 5.45 -2.71 -14.36
C LEU A 35 5.29 -3.22 -15.79
N ARG A 36 6.37 -3.27 -16.57
CA ARG A 36 6.36 -3.78 -17.94
C ARG A 36 6.01 -5.27 -17.98
N GLN A 37 6.60 -6.08 -17.10
CA GLN A 37 6.29 -7.52 -16.99
C GLN A 37 4.83 -7.73 -16.61
N PHE A 38 4.34 -7.01 -15.60
CA PHE A 38 2.94 -7.01 -15.18
C PHE A 38 1.99 -6.67 -16.33
N GLN A 39 2.23 -5.56 -17.05
CA GLN A 39 1.37 -5.14 -18.16
C GLN A 39 1.35 -6.15 -19.30
N THR A 40 2.50 -6.78 -19.59
CA THR A 40 2.60 -7.83 -20.61
C THR A 40 1.79 -9.06 -20.22
N ALA A 41 1.95 -9.53 -18.96
CA ALA A 41 1.22 -10.67 -18.44
C ALA A 41 -0.30 -10.42 -18.36
N LYS A 42 -0.70 -9.21 -17.93
CA LYS A 42 -2.09 -8.76 -17.92
C LYS A 42 -2.72 -8.83 -19.30
N ALA A 43 -2.05 -8.27 -20.32
CA ALA A 43 -2.55 -8.27 -21.69
C ALA A 43 -2.64 -9.68 -22.28
N ALA A 44 -1.66 -10.55 -21.97
CA ALA A 44 -1.66 -11.94 -22.39
C ALA A 44 -2.84 -12.72 -21.76
N LEU A 45 -3.05 -12.60 -20.45
CA LEU A 45 -4.17 -13.22 -19.74
C LEU A 45 -5.52 -12.77 -20.32
N GLN A 46 -5.71 -11.47 -20.54
CA GLN A 46 -6.93 -10.93 -21.14
C GLN A 46 -7.16 -11.44 -22.56
N THR A 47 -6.10 -11.62 -23.35
CA THR A 47 -6.19 -12.16 -24.70
C THR A 47 -6.57 -13.64 -24.69
N THR A 48 -5.94 -14.44 -23.83
CA THR A 48 -6.21 -15.88 -23.71
C THR A 48 -7.65 -16.17 -23.29
N LEU A 49 -8.23 -15.33 -22.42
CA LEU A 49 -9.57 -15.53 -21.87
C LEU A 49 -10.66 -14.74 -22.59
N LYS A 50 -10.34 -14.06 -23.72
CA LYS A 50 -11.25 -13.13 -24.40
C LYS A 50 -12.60 -13.74 -24.80
N ASP A 51 -12.61 -15.00 -25.20
CA ASP A 51 -13.80 -15.70 -25.71
C ASP A 51 -14.39 -16.71 -24.69
N ASP A 52 -13.88 -16.76 -23.46
CA ASP A 52 -14.35 -17.67 -22.42
C ASP A 52 -15.41 -16.98 -21.55
N SER A 53 -16.68 -17.38 -21.69
CA SER A 53 -17.79 -16.77 -20.95
C SER A 53 -17.88 -17.18 -19.48
N GLU A 54 -17.17 -18.23 -19.08
CA GLU A 54 -17.18 -18.75 -17.70
C GLU A 54 -16.03 -18.17 -16.87
N LYS A 55 -15.02 -17.58 -17.52
CA LYS A 55 -13.80 -17.10 -16.88
C LYS A 55 -13.52 -15.67 -17.26
N SER A 56 -13.38 -14.82 -16.25
CA SER A 56 -13.10 -13.41 -16.47
C SER A 56 -11.71 -13.05 -15.96
N ALA A 57 -10.80 -12.78 -16.90
CA ALA A 57 -9.52 -12.15 -16.60
C ALA A 57 -9.74 -10.84 -15.81
N GLU A 58 -10.78 -10.08 -16.17
CA GLU A 58 -11.10 -8.81 -15.54
C GLU A 58 -11.55 -8.98 -14.08
N GLU A 59 -12.37 -9.99 -13.77
CA GLU A 59 -12.79 -10.25 -12.39
C GLU A 59 -11.62 -10.69 -11.52
N TYR A 60 -10.71 -11.50 -12.06
CA TYR A 60 -9.48 -11.90 -11.38
C TYR A 60 -8.58 -10.68 -11.10
N LEU A 61 -8.25 -9.91 -12.14
CA LEU A 61 -7.40 -8.72 -12.04
C LEU A 61 -7.99 -7.66 -11.10
N SER A 62 -9.29 -7.38 -11.21
CA SER A 62 -10.00 -6.44 -10.34
C SER A 62 -10.02 -6.92 -8.89
N SER A 63 -10.16 -8.23 -8.65
CA SER A 63 -10.10 -8.78 -7.29
C SER A 63 -8.72 -8.63 -6.65
N LEU A 64 -7.64 -8.80 -7.42
CA LEU A 64 -6.28 -8.58 -6.95
C LEU A 64 -6.02 -7.10 -6.62
N GLU A 65 -6.43 -6.19 -7.52
CA GLU A 65 -6.29 -4.75 -7.30
C GLU A 65 -7.05 -4.31 -6.05
N SER A 66 -8.29 -4.78 -5.91
CA SER A 66 -9.13 -4.52 -4.73
C SER A 66 -8.50 -5.06 -3.44
N LEU A 67 -7.88 -6.24 -3.50
CA LEU A 67 -7.19 -6.84 -2.36
C LEU A 67 -6.02 -5.96 -1.94
N PHE A 68 -5.14 -5.62 -2.89
CA PHE A 68 -3.96 -4.82 -2.60
C PHE A 68 -4.33 -3.41 -2.12
N ALA A 69 -5.30 -2.75 -2.76
CA ALA A 69 -5.85 -1.46 -2.33
C ALA A 69 -6.38 -1.51 -0.89
N SER A 70 -7.06 -2.59 -0.50
CA SER A 70 -7.56 -2.77 0.86
C SER A 70 -6.42 -2.94 1.87
N LYS A 71 -5.37 -3.67 1.51
CA LYS A 71 -4.14 -3.78 2.32
C LYS A 71 -3.47 -2.41 2.47
N LEU A 72 -3.30 -1.65 1.39
CA LEU A 72 -2.71 -0.31 1.42
C LEU A 72 -3.47 0.63 2.36
N LEU A 73 -4.80 0.62 2.32
CA LEU A 73 -5.62 1.45 3.20
C LEU A 73 -5.38 1.12 4.68
N TYR A 74 -5.30 -0.17 5.01
CA TYR A 74 -4.98 -0.60 6.38
C TYR A 74 -3.58 -0.17 6.80
N ILE A 75 -2.58 -0.35 5.92
CA ILE A 75 -1.20 0.05 6.18
C ILE A 75 -1.08 1.57 6.38
N ALA A 76 -1.75 2.37 5.55
CA ALA A 76 -1.81 3.82 5.73
C ALA A 76 -2.41 4.19 7.09
N TRP A 77 -3.51 3.54 7.48
CA TRP A 77 -4.14 3.74 8.78
C TRP A 77 -3.23 3.38 9.96
N LEU A 78 -2.42 2.33 9.84
CA LEU A 78 -1.41 1.99 10.86
C LEU A 78 -0.36 3.11 11.00
N GLY A 79 0.07 3.70 9.89
CA GLY A 79 0.98 4.85 9.91
C GLY A 79 0.38 6.06 10.62
N VAL A 80 -0.88 6.39 10.32
CA VAL A 80 -1.65 7.45 11.00
C VAL A 80 -1.78 7.17 12.49
N SER A 81 -2.12 5.93 12.86
CA SER A 81 -2.29 5.51 14.25
C SER A 81 -0.97 5.60 15.01
N TRP A 82 0.11 5.13 14.41
CA TRP A 82 1.42 5.14 15.03
C TRP A 82 1.96 6.56 15.26
N ASN A 83 1.68 7.48 14.34
CA ASN A 83 1.98 8.90 14.54
C ASN A 83 1.32 9.43 15.83
N LEU A 84 0.02 9.19 15.99
CA LEU A 84 -0.71 9.61 17.17
C LEU A 84 -0.19 8.94 18.46
N ASP A 85 0.16 7.66 18.38
CA ASP A 85 0.75 6.91 19.48
C ASP A 85 2.12 7.44 19.88
N CYS A 86 2.94 7.91 18.94
CA CYS A 86 4.22 8.55 19.21
C CYS A 86 4.07 9.89 19.94
N PHE A 87 3.01 10.64 19.63
CA PHE A 87 2.66 11.87 20.35
C PHE A 87 2.18 11.56 21.77
N ARG A 88 1.28 10.59 21.94
CA ARG A 88 0.69 10.23 23.24
C ARG A 88 1.66 9.51 24.16
N ASN A 89 2.53 8.69 23.60
CA ASN A 89 3.50 7.88 24.32
C ASN A 89 4.83 7.87 23.54
N PRO A 90 5.84 8.64 23.95
CA PRO A 90 7.13 8.70 23.26
C PRO A 90 7.84 7.35 23.13
N VAL A 91 7.52 6.36 23.98
CA VAL A 91 8.06 4.99 23.89
C VAL A 91 7.64 4.31 22.58
N SER A 92 6.48 4.67 22.00
CA SER A 92 5.99 4.14 20.72
C SER A 92 6.98 4.36 19.57
N LYS A 93 7.86 5.36 19.66
CA LYS A 93 8.91 5.65 18.68
C LYS A 93 9.94 4.51 18.56
N LEU A 94 10.06 3.67 19.59
CA LEU A 94 10.94 2.50 19.57
C LEU A 94 10.47 1.43 18.58
N ARG A 95 9.21 1.45 18.14
CA ARG A 95 8.70 0.56 17.07
C ARG A 95 9.43 0.75 15.73
N LEU A 96 10.16 1.86 15.56
CA LEU A 96 11.06 2.05 14.41
C LEU A 96 12.20 1.02 14.38
N LEU A 97 12.49 0.35 15.50
CA LEU A 97 13.49 -0.70 15.62
C LEU A 97 12.91 -2.12 15.40
N SER A 98 11.59 -2.24 15.28
CA SER A 98 10.93 -3.51 14.95
C SER A 98 11.14 -3.86 13.48
N ASP A 99 10.91 -5.13 13.16
CA ASP A 99 10.79 -5.56 11.76
C ASP A 99 9.58 -4.88 11.10
N TYR A 100 9.67 -4.64 9.79
CA TYR A 100 8.62 -4.03 9.02
C TYR A 100 7.36 -4.89 8.98
N GLU A 101 7.48 -6.23 8.93
CA GLU A 101 6.30 -7.12 8.97
C GLU A 101 5.48 -6.93 10.27
N GLU A 102 6.18 -6.75 11.40
CA GLU A 102 5.56 -6.43 12.68
C GLU A 102 4.98 -5.01 12.68
N LEU A 103 5.72 -4.04 12.14
CA LEU A 103 5.28 -2.64 12.06
C LEU A 103 3.99 -2.49 11.23
N HIS A 104 3.92 -3.20 10.11
CA HIS A 104 2.80 -3.25 9.17
C HIS A 104 1.66 -4.15 9.62
N GLY A 105 1.85 -4.94 10.67
CA GLY A 105 0.82 -5.84 11.20
C GLY A 105 0.30 -6.82 10.13
N GLU A 106 1.16 -7.32 9.26
CA GLU A 106 0.74 -8.10 8.09
C GLU A 106 0.00 -9.39 8.48
N SER A 107 0.36 -9.95 9.64
CA SER A 107 -0.35 -11.09 10.25
C SER A 107 -1.83 -10.82 10.53
N PHE A 108 -2.24 -9.56 10.68
CA PHE A 108 -3.63 -9.16 10.93
C PHE A 108 -4.48 -9.10 9.65
N PHE A 109 -3.90 -9.14 8.45
CA PHE A 109 -4.69 -9.13 7.21
C PHE A 109 -5.75 -10.24 7.19
N ASN A 110 -5.39 -11.42 7.69
CA ASN A 110 -6.28 -12.58 7.79
C ASN A 110 -7.35 -12.48 8.88
N THR A 111 -7.41 -11.35 9.60
CA THR A 111 -8.40 -11.08 10.64
C THR A 111 -9.37 -9.95 10.26
N ILE A 112 -9.08 -9.22 9.18
CA ILE A 112 -9.89 -8.09 8.72
C ILE A 112 -10.98 -8.63 7.78
N PRO A 113 -12.29 -8.57 8.15
CA PRO A 113 -13.34 -9.25 7.40
C PRO A 113 -13.42 -8.87 5.92
N GLN A 114 -13.19 -7.59 5.60
CA GLN A 114 -13.19 -7.10 4.22
C GLN A 114 -12.03 -7.71 3.41
N ILE A 115 -10.82 -7.75 3.97
CA ILE A 115 -9.65 -8.35 3.32
C ILE A 115 -9.87 -9.85 3.14
N MET A 116 -10.36 -10.54 4.17
CA MET A 116 -10.67 -11.98 4.09
C MET A 116 -11.68 -12.29 2.98
N ALA A 117 -12.75 -11.50 2.85
CA ALA A 117 -13.75 -11.67 1.80
C ALA A 117 -13.15 -11.51 0.40
N ILE A 118 -12.26 -10.54 0.21
CA ILE A 118 -11.59 -10.31 -1.07
C ILE A 118 -10.53 -11.40 -1.35
N MET A 119 -9.74 -11.82 -0.34
CA MET A 119 -8.78 -12.93 -0.48
C MET A 119 -9.48 -14.23 -0.90
N LYS A 120 -10.66 -14.50 -0.32
CA LYS A 120 -11.49 -15.62 -0.74
C LYS A 120 -11.91 -15.48 -2.21
N LYS A 121 -12.39 -14.31 -2.63
CA LYS A 121 -12.76 -14.03 -4.02
C LYS A 121 -11.58 -14.19 -4.99
N VAL A 122 -10.39 -13.70 -4.64
CA VAL A 122 -9.16 -13.88 -5.42
C VAL A 122 -8.84 -15.36 -5.59
N SER A 123 -8.94 -16.13 -4.51
CA SER A 123 -8.69 -17.58 -4.52
C SER A 123 -9.71 -18.32 -5.39
N GLU A 124 -11.00 -18.00 -5.27
CA GLU A 124 -12.07 -18.57 -6.09
C GLU A 124 -11.86 -18.24 -7.58
N ASN A 125 -11.53 -17.00 -7.91
CA ASN A 125 -11.23 -16.58 -9.27
C ASN A 125 -9.99 -17.28 -9.84
N ALA A 126 -8.94 -17.45 -9.03
CA ALA A 126 -7.72 -18.14 -9.44
C ALA A 126 -7.96 -19.61 -9.79
N LEU A 127 -8.84 -20.30 -9.04
CA LEU A 127 -9.21 -21.70 -9.30
C LEU A 127 -9.97 -21.90 -10.61
N LEU A 128 -10.61 -20.86 -11.14
CA LEU A 128 -11.30 -20.91 -12.41
C LEU A 128 -10.36 -20.74 -13.61
N LEU A 129 -9.15 -20.21 -13.40
CA LEU A 129 -8.19 -19.95 -14.48
C LEU A 129 -7.64 -21.27 -15.05
N PRO A 130 -7.49 -21.39 -16.38
CA PRO A 130 -6.92 -22.58 -16.98
C PRO A 130 -5.41 -22.67 -16.70
N HIS A 131 -4.89 -23.90 -16.68
CA HIS A 131 -3.50 -24.17 -16.26
C HIS A 131 -2.45 -23.57 -17.20
N ASP A 132 -2.79 -23.35 -18.47
CA ASP A 132 -1.95 -22.66 -19.45
C ASP A 132 -1.73 -21.17 -19.14
N CYS A 133 -2.50 -20.60 -18.22
CA CYS A 133 -2.35 -19.22 -17.75
C CYS A 133 -1.39 -19.08 -16.55
N CYS A 134 -0.84 -20.18 -16.01
CA CYS A 134 -0.02 -20.15 -14.80
C CYS A 134 1.15 -19.17 -14.89
N GLU A 135 1.87 -19.11 -16.02
CA GLU A 135 3.00 -18.18 -16.18
C GLU A 135 2.58 -16.71 -16.09
N TYR A 136 1.41 -16.35 -16.64
CA TYR A 136 0.89 -14.98 -16.55
C TYR A 136 0.46 -14.65 -15.12
N VAL A 137 -0.17 -15.61 -14.44
CA VAL A 137 -0.60 -15.48 -13.05
C VAL A 137 0.59 -15.29 -12.12
N ASP A 138 1.66 -16.07 -12.32
CA ASP A 138 2.89 -15.94 -11.54
C ASP A 138 3.50 -14.55 -11.72
N LYS A 139 3.57 -14.04 -12.96
CA LYS A 139 4.09 -12.69 -13.23
C LYS A 139 3.22 -11.57 -12.66
N ILE A 140 1.91 -11.77 -12.63
CA ILE A 140 0.99 -10.83 -11.98
C ILE A 140 1.19 -10.87 -10.46
N SER A 141 1.39 -12.06 -9.88
CA SER A 141 1.66 -12.23 -8.46
C SER A 141 2.99 -11.60 -8.05
N ASP A 142 4.06 -11.82 -8.83
CA ASP A 142 5.40 -11.24 -8.64
C ASP A 142 5.30 -9.71 -8.47
N TYR A 143 4.53 -9.05 -9.33
CA TYR A 143 4.29 -7.60 -9.27
C TYR A 143 3.66 -7.15 -7.95
N TYR A 144 2.60 -7.83 -7.49
CA TYR A 144 1.98 -7.49 -6.22
C TYR A 144 2.90 -7.80 -5.03
N SER A 145 3.68 -8.88 -5.07
CA SER A 145 4.68 -9.17 -4.04
C SER A 145 5.79 -8.12 -3.98
N TYR A 146 6.24 -7.62 -5.12
CA TYR A 146 7.15 -6.48 -5.21
C TYR A 146 6.51 -5.23 -4.57
N LEU A 147 5.24 -4.93 -4.90
CA LEU A 147 4.51 -3.80 -4.32
C LEU A 147 4.26 -3.96 -2.81
N GLU A 148 4.04 -5.16 -2.30
CA GLU A 148 3.91 -5.41 -0.85
C GLU A 148 5.23 -5.08 -0.14
N THR A 149 6.36 -5.50 -0.72
CA THR A 149 7.70 -5.32 -0.13
C THR A 149 8.08 -3.84 0.03
N ILE A 150 7.88 -3.04 -1.01
CA ILE A 150 8.29 -1.63 -1.02
C ILE A 150 7.13 -0.72 -0.65
N GLY A 151 5.95 -0.99 -1.20
CA GLY A 151 4.77 -0.14 -1.10
C GLY A 151 4.21 -0.05 0.31
N PHE A 152 4.26 -1.13 1.11
CA PHE A 152 3.79 -1.04 2.49
C PHE A 152 4.61 -0.05 3.31
N LYS A 153 5.94 -0.07 3.16
CA LYS A 153 6.84 0.86 3.85
C LYS A 153 6.53 2.32 3.48
N LEU A 154 6.34 2.58 2.19
CA LEU A 154 6.04 3.92 1.67
C LEU A 154 4.65 4.41 2.07
N VAL A 155 3.64 3.56 1.99
CA VAL A 155 2.25 3.93 2.33
C VAL A 155 2.08 4.07 3.84
N HIS A 156 2.78 3.28 4.65
CA HIS A 156 2.82 3.46 6.10
C HIS A 156 3.44 4.82 6.47
N TYR A 157 4.57 5.17 5.85
CA TYR A 157 5.19 6.48 6.03
C TYR A 157 4.30 7.63 5.54
N TRP A 158 3.65 7.46 4.40
CA TRP A 158 2.66 8.41 3.90
C TRP A 158 1.54 8.65 4.92
N GLY A 159 0.99 7.60 5.53
CA GLY A 159 -0.01 7.71 6.59
C GLY A 159 0.52 8.43 7.83
N PHE A 160 1.79 8.16 8.19
CA PHE A 160 2.45 8.87 9.27
C PHE A 160 2.56 10.38 9.00
N LEU A 161 2.94 10.79 7.78
CA LEU A 161 2.99 12.19 7.36
C LEU A 161 1.62 12.84 7.29
N TRP A 162 0.61 12.12 6.79
CA TRP A 162 -0.77 12.60 6.81
C TRP A 162 -1.23 12.90 8.24
N GLY A 163 -0.81 12.09 9.22
CA GLY A 163 -1.03 12.36 10.64
C GLY A 163 -0.41 13.69 11.11
N ASN A 164 0.84 13.99 10.70
CA ASN A 164 1.49 15.28 10.99
C ASN A 164 0.69 16.48 10.48
N GLU A 165 0.01 16.35 9.33
CA GLU A 165 -0.81 17.40 8.73
C GLU A 165 -2.23 17.49 9.32
N PHE A 166 -2.79 16.35 9.72
CA PHE A 166 -4.17 16.23 10.18
C PHE A 166 -4.32 16.52 11.68
N PHE A 167 -3.49 15.92 12.53
CA PHE A 167 -3.67 16.01 13.99
C PHE A 167 -3.53 17.40 14.59
N PRO A 168 -2.74 18.37 14.07
CA PRO A 168 -2.76 19.74 14.56
C PRO A 168 -4.16 20.39 14.51
N LYS A 169 -5.05 19.89 13.65
CA LYS A 169 -6.40 20.42 13.44
C LYS A 169 -7.44 19.81 14.37
N VAL A 170 -7.15 18.65 14.99
CA VAL A 170 -8.16 17.86 15.72
C VAL A 170 -7.70 17.32 17.08
N VAL A 171 -6.39 17.31 17.37
CA VAL A 171 -5.83 16.84 18.65
C VAL A 171 -5.20 18.02 19.40
N PRO A 172 -5.80 18.47 20.52
CA PRO A 172 -5.23 19.55 21.32
C PRO A 172 -3.80 19.25 21.77
N GLY A 173 -2.90 20.22 21.57
CA GLY A 173 -1.50 20.13 21.98
C GLY A 173 -0.64 19.23 21.09
N TYR A 174 -1.19 18.67 20.01
CA TYR A 174 -0.39 17.94 19.04
C TYR A 174 0.65 18.86 18.38
N ALA A 175 1.89 18.38 18.34
CA ALA A 175 2.98 18.99 17.59
C ALA A 175 3.72 17.89 16.82
N ALA A 176 3.89 18.09 15.51
CA ALA A 176 4.63 17.16 14.67
C ALA A 176 6.09 17.06 15.15
N ASP A 177 6.57 15.84 15.35
CA ASP A 177 7.98 15.59 15.70
C ASP A 177 8.80 15.50 14.43
N THR A 178 9.35 16.64 13.99
CA THR A 178 10.13 16.75 12.76
C THR A 178 11.43 15.95 12.82
N VAL A 179 12.06 15.86 14.00
CA VAL A 179 13.30 15.08 14.20
C VAL A 179 13.03 13.59 14.03
N PHE A 180 11.96 13.08 14.65
CA PHE A 180 11.58 11.68 14.49
C PHE A 180 11.09 11.38 13.08
N THR A 181 10.34 12.29 12.46
CA THR A 181 9.88 12.15 11.07
C THR A 181 11.07 12.04 10.11
N ALA A 182 12.08 12.91 10.24
CA ALA A 182 13.32 12.83 9.45
C ALA A 182 14.09 11.53 9.69
N LYS A 183 14.12 11.03 10.94
CA LYS A 183 14.73 9.73 11.26
C LYS A 183 14.01 8.58 10.56
N TYR A 184 12.67 8.59 10.55
CA TYR A 184 11.88 7.56 9.87
C TYR A 184 12.13 7.61 8.35
N MET A 185 12.11 8.81 7.75
CA MET A 185 12.44 9.00 6.34
C MET A 185 13.81 8.42 5.99
N HIS A 186 14.86 8.76 6.76
CA HIS A 186 16.22 8.31 6.48
C HIS A 186 16.37 6.79 6.58
N MET A 187 15.65 6.16 7.51
CA MET A 187 15.61 4.70 7.62
C MET A 187 15.00 4.06 6.37
N LEU A 188 13.90 4.63 5.85
CA LEU A 188 13.28 4.15 4.63
C LEU A 188 14.17 4.33 3.41
N GLU A 189 14.82 5.49 3.28
CA GLU A 189 15.77 5.73 2.17
C GLU A 189 16.92 4.72 2.18
N HIS A 190 17.47 4.44 3.37
CA HIS A 190 18.55 3.47 3.52
C HIS A 190 18.08 2.05 3.18
N ASP A 191 16.92 1.64 3.68
CA ASP A 191 16.37 0.31 3.50
C ASP A 191 15.93 0.03 2.04
N LEU A 192 15.31 1.02 1.40
CA LEU A 192 14.78 0.91 0.03
C LEU A 192 15.81 1.29 -1.05
N GLY A 193 16.89 1.98 -0.69
CA GLY A 193 17.86 2.51 -1.66
C GLY A 193 17.30 3.62 -2.56
N ILE A 194 16.18 4.25 -2.19
CA ILE A 194 15.55 5.36 -2.92
C ILE A 194 15.61 6.66 -2.13
N ARG A 195 15.55 7.80 -2.82
CA ARG A 195 15.46 9.12 -2.18
C ARG A 195 14.01 9.55 -1.99
N LEU A 196 13.63 9.86 -0.77
CA LEU A 196 12.35 10.45 -0.42
C LEU A 196 12.59 11.96 -0.29
N ALA A 197 11.93 12.75 -1.14
CA ALA A 197 12.16 14.20 -1.14
C ALA A 197 11.88 14.82 0.24
N ASP A 198 12.73 15.79 0.63
CA ASP A 198 12.50 16.64 1.78
C ASP A 198 11.16 17.37 1.59
N GLN A 199 10.12 16.99 2.33
CA GLN A 199 8.97 17.85 2.53
C GLN A 199 9.33 18.86 3.63
N THR A 200 10.12 19.88 3.26
CA THR A 200 10.29 21.11 4.04
C THR A 200 9.16 22.08 3.78
#